data_AF-A0AAD9H5D9-F1
#
_entry.id   AF-A0AAD9H5D9-F1
#
_cell.length_a   1.000
_cell.length_b   1.000
_cell.length_c   1.000
_cell.angle_alpha   90.00
_cell.angle_beta   90.00
_cell.angle_gamma   90.00
#
_symmetry.space_group_name_H-M   'P 1'
#
loop_
_entity.id
_entity.type
_entity.pdbx_description
1 polymer ?
#
loop_
_entity_poly.entity_id
_entity_poly.type
_entity_poly.pdbx_seq_one_letter_code
_entity_poly.pdbx_strand_id
1 'polypeptide(L)'
;MFSQKTFAILALAATFLPAALAWDCTLGCQYYQDGKWEYVSKQANIGDTIYILGGSTTIGANCVPASTSWHNAKIYSYSKN
;
A
#
# COMPACT_ATOMS: atom_id res chain seq x y z
N MET A 1 -3.23 -9.68 24.11
CA MET A 1 -3.98 -9.05 23.00
C MET A 1 -2.99 -8.77 21.89
N PHE A 2 -3.03 -9.56 20.82
CA PHE A 2 -2.16 -9.33 19.66
C PHE A 2 -2.64 -8.07 18.96
N SER A 3 -1.88 -6.98 19.09
CA SER A 3 -2.00 -5.82 18.22
C SER A 3 -1.58 -6.27 16.82
N GLN A 4 -2.53 -6.86 16.09
CA GLN A 4 -2.37 -7.20 14.68
C GLN A 4 -2.14 -5.89 13.96
N LYS A 5 -0.94 -5.71 13.42
CA LYS A 5 -0.53 -4.52 12.67
C LYS A 5 -1.57 -4.29 11.55
N THR A 6 -2.48 -3.33 11.75
CA THR A 6 -3.57 -3.05 10.82
C THR A 6 -3.07 -2.66 9.42
N PHE A 7 -1.86 -2.12 9.36
CA PHE A 7 -1.22 -1.69 8.13
C PHE A 7 0.28 -1.94 8.21
N ALA A 8 0.84 -2.62 7.20
CA ALA A 8 2.27 -2.84 7.07
C ALA A 8 2.70 -2.74 5.60
N ILE A 9 3.83 -2.09 5.36
CA ILE A 9 4.50 -2.10 4.06
C ILE A 9 5.68 -3.02 4.21
N LEU A 10 5.71 -4.09 3.43
CA LEU A 10 6.92 -4.86 3.25
C LEU A 10 7.64 -4.26 2.05
N ALA A 11 8.63 -3.42 2.35
CA ALA A 11 9.54 -2.93 1.34
C ALA A 11 10.34 -4.13 0.83
N LEU A 12 10.17 -4.49 -0.43
CA LEU A 12 11.07 -5.46 -1.04
C LEU A 12 12.38 -4.70 -1.25
N ALA A 13 13.35 -4.92 -0.35
CA ALA A 13 14.65 -4.28 -0.45
C ALA A 13 15.18 -4.52 -1.86
N ALA A 14 15.23 -3.44 -2.64
CA ALA A 14 15.68 -3.41 -4.01
C ALA A 14 17.19 -3.67 -4.06
N THR A 15 17.64 -4.87 -3.72
CA THR A 15 19.03 -5.27 -3.91
C THR A 15 19.35 -5.50 -5.39
N PHE A 16 18.35 -5.39 -6.28
CA PHE A 16 18.48 -5.66 -7.72
C PHE A 16 17.78 -4.64 -8.65
N LEU A 17 17.11 -3.62 -8.13
CA LEU A 17 16.53 -2.57 -8.99
C LEU A 17 17.39 -1.31 -8.87
N PRO A 18 17.91 -0.77 -9.99
CA PRO A 18 18.65 0.48 -9.96
C PRO A 18 17.78 1.55 -9.30
N ALA A 19 18.37 2.38 -8.45
CA ALA A 19 17.70 3.47 -7.72
C ALA A 19 16.88 4.44 -8.62
N ALA A 20 17.00 4.32 -9.94
CA ALA A 20 16.19 4.98 -10.95
C ALA A 20 14.72 4.48 -11.06
N LEU A 21 14.35 3.37 -10.41
CA LEU A 21 12.97 2.83 -10.39
C LEU A 21 12.27 2.96 -9.02
N ALA A 22 12.92 3.59 -8.04
CA ALA A 22 12.27 4.01 -6.81
C ALA A 22 11.42 5.26 -7.10
N TRP A 23 10.32 5.08 -7.83
CA TRP A 23 9.30 6.11 -7.89
C TRP A 23 8.54 6.11 -6.57
N ASP A 24 8.69 7.19 -5.80
CA ASP A 24 7.94 7.43 -4.58
C ASP A 24 6.44 7.56 -4.92
N CYS A 25 5.72 6.45 -4.79
CA CYS A 25 4.29 6.39 -4.98
C CYS A 25 3.59 6.86 -3.71
N THR A 26 2.83 7.96 -3.81
CA THR A 26 1.92 8.33 -2.73
C THR A 26 0.61 7.59 -2.92
N LEU A 27 0.27 6.76 -1.94
CA LEU A 27 -0.94 5.95 -1.94
C LEU A 27 -1.81 6.35 -0.75
N GLY A 28 -3.09 6.58 -1.01
CA GLY A 28 -4.12 6.69 0.01
C GLY A 28 -4.66 5.31 0.34
N CYS A 29 -4.83 5.00 1.62
CA CYS A 29 -5.40 3.74 2.07
C CYS A 29 -6.55 4.07 3.03
N GLN A 30 -7.66 3.40 2.86
CA GLN A 30 -8.84 3.53 3.69
C GLN A 30 -9.20 2.15 4.23
N TYR A 31 -9.47 2.02 5.53
CA TYR A 31 -9.84 0.74 6.11
C TYR A 31 -10.79 0.89 7.29
N TYR A 32 -11.67 -0.09 7.48
CA TYR A 32 -12.64 -0.09 8.56
C TYR A 32 -12.11 -0.85 9.77
N GLN A 33 -11.78 -0.12 10.83
CA GLN A 33 -11.27 -0.68 12.08
C GLN A 33 -12.04 -0.07 13.27
N ASP A 34 -12.34 -0.88 14.29
CA ASP A 34 -12.93 -0.41 15.55
C ASP A 34 -14.22 0.41 15.36
N GLY A 35 -15.07 0.02 14.40
CA GLY A 35 -16.35 0.67 14.14
C GLY A 35 -16.29 1.94 13.28
N LYS A 36 -15.10 2.34 12.79
CA LYS A 36 -14.90 3.56 12.00
C LYS A 36 -14.01 3.33 10.78
N TRP A 37 -14.17 4.20 9.78
CA TRP A 37 -13.28 4.25 8.62
C TRP A 37 -12.07 5.13 8.94
N GLU A 38 -10.89 4.55 8.86
CA GLU A 38 -9.60 5.22 8.96
C GLU A 38 -9.05 5.53 7.56
N TYR A 39 -8.35 6.66 7.43
CA TYR A 39 -7.69 7.07 6.21
C TYR A 39 -6.22 7.35 6.50
N VAL A 40 -5.32 6.70 5.78
CA VAL A 40 -3.87 6.86 5.92
C VAL A 40 -3.24 7.10 4.55
N SER A 41 -2.31 8.04 4.46
CA SER A 41 -1.47 8.20 3.28
C SER A 41 -0.09 7.62 3.55
N LYS A 42 0.46 6.91 2.58
CA LYS A 42 1.77 6.27 2.68
C LYS A 42 2.55 6.39 1.39
N GLN A 43 3.86 6.56 1.54
CA GLN A 43 4.81 6.40 0.47
C GLN A 43 5.16 4.92 0.33
N ALA A 44 5.15 4.43 -0.89
CA ALA A 44 5.57 3.08 -1.26
C ALA A 44 6.36 3.15 -2.57
N ASN A 45 7.19 2.15 -2.83
CA ASN A 45 7.92 2.04 -4.09
C ASN A 45 7.23 1.07 -5.03
N ILE A 46 7.55 1.18 -6.33
CA ILE A 46 7.21 0.15 -7.30
C ILE A 46 7.82 -1.19 -6.86
N GLY A 47 7.01 -2.23 -6.84
CA GLY A 47 7.39 -3.57 -6.35
C GLY A 47 7.16 -3.79 -4.85
N ASP A 48 6.84 -2.75 -4.07
CA ASP A 48 6.49 -2.93 -2.66
C ASP A 48 5.16 -3.68 -2.52
N THR A 49 5.05 -4.46 -1.45
CA THR A 49 3.79 -5.12 -1.08
C THR A 49 3.18 -4.44 0.14
N ILE A 50 1.95 -3.97 -0.03
CA ILE A 50 1.15 -3.33 1.01
C ILE A 50 0.20 -4.36 1.59
N TYR A 51 0.14 -4.42 2.92
CA TYR A 51 -0.78 -5.25 3.69
C TYR A 51 -1.74 -4.36 4.48
N ILE A 52 -3.04 -4.62 4.32
CA ILE A 52 -4.12 -3.83 4.95
C ILE A 52 -5.27 -4.76 5.35
N LEU A 53 -5.55 -4.85 6.66
CA LEU A 53 -6.62 -5.70 7.24
C LEU A 53 -6.73 -7.13 6.64
N GLY A 54 -5.59 -7.78 6.37
CA GLY A 54 -5.53 -9.13 5.80
C GLY A 54 -5.59 -9.19 4.26
N GLY A 55 -5.91 -8.08 3.59
CA GLY A 55 -5.68 -7.90 2.16
C GLY A 55 -4.22 -7.55 1.88
N SER A 56 -3.71 -7.92 0.71
CA SER A 56 -2.40 -7.47 0.25
C SER A 56 -2.40 -7.15 -1.24
N THR A 57 -1.57 -6.19 -1.64
CA THR A 57 -1.35 -5.84 -3.04
C THR A 57 0.08 -5.41 -3.26
N THR A 58 0.63 -5.77 -4.43
CA THR A 58 1.89 -5.22 -4.91
C THR A 58 1.65 -3.93 -5.67
N ILE A 59 2.56 -2.97 -5.54
CA ILE A 59 2.55 -1.72 -6.29
C ILE A 59 3.16 -1.97 -7.67
N GLY A 60 2.32 -1.91 -8.69
CA GLY A 60 2.73 -2.04 -10.07
C GLY A 60 3.35 -0.75 -10.61
N ALA A 61 3.73 -0.79 -11.89
CA ALA A 61 4.21 0.39 -12.62
C ALA A 61 3.21 1.56 -12.53
N ASN A 62 3.71 2.79 -12.57
CA ASN A 62 2.92 4.02 -12.43
C ASN A 62 2.13 4.14 -11.11
N CYS A 63 2.64 3.53 -10.04
CA CYS A 63 2.02 3.60 -8.70
C CYS A 63 0.62 3.00 -8.62
N VAL A 64 0.27 2.11 -9.54
CA VAL A 64 -1.05 1.46 -9.58
C VAL A 64 -0.97 0.11 -8.84
N PRO A 65 -1.70 -0.08 -7.73
CA PRO A 65 -1.79 -1.36 -7.05
C PRO A 65 -2.55 -2.37 -7.91
N ALA A 66 -2.10 -3.62 -7.91
CA ALA A 66 -2.81 -4.71 -8.60
C ALA A 66 -4.21 -4.98 -8.03
N SER A 67 -4.42 -4.74 -6.74
CA SER A 67 -5.71 -4.84 -6.07
C SER A 67 -5.94 -3.61 -5.21
N THR A 68 -7.10 -2.98 -5.39
CA THR A 68 -7.41 -1.69 -4.78
C THR A 68 -8.58 -1.75 -3.80
N SER A 69 -9.29 -2.87 -3.67
CA SER A 69 -10.47 -2.94 -2.80
C SER A 69 -10.71 -4.34 -2.24
N TRP A 70 -11.10 -4.37 -0.98
CA TRP A 70 -11.50 -5.53 -0.19
C TRP A 70 -12.78 -5.18 0.59
N HIS A 71 -13.40 -6.16 1.25
CA HIS A 71 -14.66 -5.97 1.98
C HIS A 71 -14.60 -4.85 3.05
N ASN A 72 -13.43 -4.63 3.64
CA ASN A 72 -13.19 -3.69 4.75
C ASN A 72 -12.02 -2.73 4.50
N ALA A 73 -11.47 -2.67 3.28
CA ALA A 73 -10.30 -1.85 2.97
C ALA A 73 -10.27 -1.43 1.49
N LYS A 74 -9.63 -0.30 1.21
CA LYS A 74 -9.48 0.26 -0.14
C LYS A 74 -8.16 1.03 -0.25
N ILE A 75 -7.50 0.92 -1.39
CA ILE A 75 -6.28 1.67 -1.73
C ILE A 75 -6.57 2.55 -2.94
N TYR A 76 -6.07 3.76 -2.89
CA TYR A 76 -6.16 4.81 -3.88
C TYR A 76 -4.74 5.17 -4.31
N SER A 77 -4.45 5.08 -5.59
CA SER A 77 -3.20 5.58 -6.15
C SER A 77 -3.38 7.01 -6.64
N TYR A 78 -2.57 7.93 -6.12
CA TYR A 78 -2.42 9.24 -6.72
C TYR A 78 -1.37 9.11 -7.83
N SER A 79 -1.78 8.66 -9.02
CA SER A 79 -0.91 8.77 -10.20
C SER A 79 -0.68 10.27 -10.41
N LYS A 80 0.58 10.73 -10.31
CA LYS A 80 0.94 12.03 -10.89
C LYS A 80 0.79 11.86 -12.40
N ASN A 81 -0.28 12.43 -12.94
CA ASN A 81 -0.47 12.58 -14.38
C ASN A 81 0.62 13.47 -14.97
#